data_AF-A0A0L9U4C2-F1
#
_entry.id   AF-A0A0L9U4C2-F1
#
_cell.length_a   1.000
_cell.length_b   1.000
_cell.length_c   1.000
_cell.angle_alpha   90.00
_cell.angle_beta   90.00
_cell.angle_gamma   90.00
#
_symmetry.space_group_name_H-M   'P 1'
#
loop_
_entity.id
_entity.type
_entity.pdbx_description
1 polymer ?
#
loop_
_entity_poly.entity_id
_entity_poly.type
_entity_poly.pdbx_seq_one_letter_code
_entity_poly.pdbx_strand_id
1 'polypeptide(L)'
;MVLNQTHNKSLSDDNEIPRPVIPIGPRFQAEVPKWEGTTNVNNDDDSKWSGVQVWPMPNISENSIEGTGKGRLGGSIECVKLHIREARELLKLEIGATFSSWKFDEMGEEFSQSWTLEEDKKFESMMKLNTSSKTRNFWKLALKHFPSKSLKCMVNFYHNVYIPRCLSMKTRSLLEVDRDNDHDDNFSKNIH
;
A
#
# COMPACT_ATOMS: atom_id res chain seq x y z
N MET A 1 53.23 -37.12 -34.07
CA MET A 1 53.48 -38.05 -32.95
C MET A 1 52.20 -38.07 -32.13
N VAL A 2 51.51 -39.20 -32.18
CA VAL A 2 50.24 -39.46 -31.51
C VAL A 2 50.54 -39.86 -30.05
N LEU A 3 49.77 -39.34 -29.10
CA LEU A 3 49.47 -40.08 -27.88
C LEU A 3 48.06 -39.73 -27.40
N ASN A 4 47.28 -40.79 -27.31
CA ASN A 4 45.85 -40.83 -27.10
C ASN A 4 45.49 -40.98 -25.61
N GLN A 5 44.19 -40.79 -25.36
CA GLN A 5 43.36 -41.41 -24.30
C GLN A 5 43.53 -40.83 -22.88
N THR A 6 42.47 -40.61 -22.10
CA THR A 6 41.28 -41.45 -21.92
C THR A 6 39.99 -40.66 -21.66
N HIS A 7 38.92 -41.08 -22.32
CA HIS A 7 37.53 -40.84 -21.90
C HIS A 7 37.27 -41.50 -20.55
N ASN A 8 36.88 -40.73 -19.54
CA ASN A 8 36.21 -41.25 -18.36
C ASN A 8 34.79 -40.67 -18.32
N LYS A 9 33.86 -41.44 -18.87
CA LYS A 9 32.41 -41.20 -18.81
C LYS A 9 31.93 -41.73 -17.45
N SER A 10 31.80 -40.87 -16.45
CA SER A 10 30.97 -41.16 -15.28
C SER A 10 29.64 -40.42 -15.45
N LEU A 11 28.60 -41.21 -15.69
CA LEU A 11 27.21 -40.79 -15.73
C LEU A 11 26.76 -40.58 -14.28
N SER A 12 26.66 -39.33 -13.80
CA SER A 12 25.83 -38.99 -12.64
C SER A 12 24.60 -38.24 -13.14
N ASP A 13 23.46 -38.85 -12.87
CA ASP A 13 22.12 -38.34 -13.16
C ASP A 13 21.78 -37.28 -12.11
N ASP A 14 22.32 -36.07 -12.29
CA ASP A 14 22.01 -34.94 -11.44
C ASP A 14 20.95 -34.09 -12.13
N ASN A 15 19.73 -34.11 -11.57
CA ASN A 15 18.67 -33.13 -11.82
C ASN A 15 19.10 -31.74 -11.32
N GLU A 16 20.22 -31.20 -11.80
CA GLU A 16 20.60 -29.81 -11.57
C GLU A 16 19.67 -28.92 -12.39
N ILE A 17 18.81 -28.16 -11.70
CA ILE A 17 18.15 -26.99 -12.29
C ILE A 17 19.26 -26.15 -12.92
N PRO A 18 19.24 -25.90 -14.26
CA PRO A 18 20.33 -25.21 -14.91
C PRO A 18 20.50 -23.83 -14.26
N ARG A 19 21.67 -23.62 -13.65
CA ARG A 19 22.01 -22.34 -13.05
C ARG A 19 21.97 -21.28 -14.15
N PRO A 20 21.23 -20.17 -13.97
CA PRO A 20 21.23 -19.10 -14.95
C PRO A 20 22.67 -18.57 -15.12
N VAL A 21 23.14 -18.55 -16.35
CA VAL A 21 24.47 -18.02 -16.69
C VAL A 21 24.41 -16.50 -16.59
N ILE A 22 25.25 -15.90 -15.75
CA ILE A 22 25.38 -14.45 -15.66
C ILE A 22 26.33 -14.00 -16.77
N PRO A 23 25.86 -13.26 -17.79
CA PRO A 23 26.72 -12.86 -18.89
C PRO A 23 27.69 -11.76 -18.41
N ILE A 24 28.99 -11.98 -18.64
CA ILE A 24 30.05 -11.03 -18.33
C ILE A 24 30.59 -10.45 -19.65
N GLY A 25 30.72 -9.13 -19.71
CA GLY A 25 31.34 -8.44 -20.84
C GLY A 25 30.81 -7.03 -21.04
N PRO A 26 31.38 -6.26 -21.99
CA PRO A 26 31.06 -4.84 -22.19
C PRO A 26 29.59 -4.54 -22.51
N ARG A 27 28.84 -5.50 -23.05
CA ARG A 27 27.40 -5.37 -23.35
C ARG A 27 26.48 -5.67 -22.16
N PHE A 28 27.05 -6.17 -21.06
CA PHE A 28 26.31 -6.66 -19.90
C PHE A 28 26.71 -5.97 -18.60
N GLN A 29 27.87 -5.32 -18.57
CA GLN A 29 28.38 -4.57 -17.42
C GLN A 29 28.12 -3.08 -17.62
N ALA A 30 27.74 -2.39 -16.54
CA ALA A 30 27.66 -0.94 -16.54
C ALA A 30 29.06 -0.32 -16.60
N GLU A 31 29.18 0.81 -17.28
CA GLU A 31 30.38 1.63 -17.20
C GLU A 31 30.46 2.24 -15.80
N VAL A 32 31.55 1.95 -15.08
CA VAL A 32 31.77 2.50 -13.76
C VAL A 32 32.57 3.80 -13.92
N PRO A 33 31.98 4.97 -13.59
CA PRO A 33 32.70 6.22 -13.71
C PRO A 33 33.88 6.25 -12.73
N LYS A 34 34.98 6.87 -13.14
CA LYS A 34 36.16 7.05 -12.29
C LYS A 34 35.78 7.96 -11.11
N TRP A 35 36.06 7.52 -9.89
CA TRP A 35 35.86 8.33 -8.70
C TRP A 35 36.90 9.46 -8.64
N GLU A 36 36.47 10.72 -8.73
CA GLU A 36 37.35 11.90 -8.75
C GLU A 36 37.58 12.54 -7.37
N GLY A 37 37.14 11.91 -6.28
CA GLY A 37 37.49 12.29 -4.89
C GLY A 37 36.88 13.61 -4.40
N THR A 38 36.40 14.47 -5.29
CA THR A 38 35.72 15.73 -4.97
C THR A 38 34.28 15.59 -5.42
N THR A 39 33.32 15.77 -4.51
CA THR A 39 31.94 16.07 -4.89
C THR A 39 32.02 17.37 -5.70
N ASN A 40 31.93 17.30 -7.03
CA ASN A 40 31.74 18.49 -7.85
C ASN A 40 30.38 19.09 -7.45
N VAL A 41 30.37 19.91 -6.40
CA VAL A 41 29.19 20.65 -5.91
C VAL A 41 28.63 21.58 -7.00
N ASN A 42 29.37 21.75 -8.10
CA ASN A 42 28.99 22.55 -9.26
C ASN A 42 28.40 21.75 -10.43
N ASN A 43 28.17 20.44 -10.28
CA ASN A 43 27.34 19.70 -11.24
C ASN A 43 25.87 20.01 -10.96
N ASP A 44 25.45 21.21 -11.34
CA ASP A 44 24.07 21.70 -11.26
C ASP A 44 23.08 20.77 -12.01
N ASP A 45 23.59 19.89 -12.89
CA ASP A 45 22.82 18.95 -13.70
C ASP A 45 22.30 17.71 -12.95
N ASP A 46 22.83 17.39 -11.76
CA ASP A 46 22.36 16.24 -10.96
C ASP A 46 21.15 16.58 -10.06
N SER A 47 20.90 17.88 -9.87
CA SER A 47 19.75 18.38 -9.10
C SER A 47 18.41 18.00 -9.74
N LYS A 48 18.35 17.81 -11.07
CA LYS A 48 17.13 17.36 -11.78
C LYS A 48 16.74 15.91 -11.49
N TRP A 49 17.70 15.09 -11.06
CA TRP A 49 17.49 13.68 -10.68
C TRP A 49 17.30 13.50 -9.17
N SER A 50 17.73 14.48 -8.38
CA SER A 50 17.44 14.59 -6.97
C SER A 50 15.98 15.02 -6.86
N GLY A 51 15.08 14.07 -6.64
CA GLY A 51 13.64 14.31 -6.66
C GLY A 51 13.19 15.59 -5.92
N VAL A 52 12.05 16.14 -6.34
CA VAL A 52 11.54 17.40 -5.77
C VAL A 52 11.11 17.17 -4.32
N GLN A 53 11.63 17.99 -3.39
CA GLN A 53 11.14 18.01 -2.01
C GLN A 53 9.70 18.53 -1.98
N VAL A 54 8.77 17.69 -1.54
CA VAL A 54 7.34 18.04 -1.44
C VAL A 54 6.91 18.28 0.02
N TRP A 55 7.71 17.83 1.00
CA TRP A 55 7.49 18.02 2.43
C TRP A 55 8.82 17.87 3.21
N PRO A 56 9.08 18.61 4.31
CA PRO A 56 8.32 19.76 4.79
C PRO A 56 8.35 20.91 3.80
N MET A 57 7.29 21.72 3.78
CA MET A 57 7.26 22.91 2.94
C MET A 57 8.23 23.94 3.53
N PRO A 58 9.13 24.56 2.75
CA PRO A 58 10.16 25.47 3.27
C PRO A 58 9.63 26.69 4.06
N ASN A 59 8.33 27.00 3.95
CA ASN A 59 7.71 28.22 4.48
C ASN A 59 6.54 27.97 5.44
N ILE A 60 6.33 26.73 5.94
CA ILE A 60 5.29 26.48 6.94
C ILE A 60 5.91 26.66 8.33
N SER A 61 5.41 27.64 9.08
CA SER A 61 5.71 27.78 10.50
C SER A 61 5.33 26.49 11.20
N GLU A 62 6.20 26.03 12.10
CA GLU A 62 6.00 24.82 12.90
C GLU A 62 4.80 25.02 13.82
N ASN A 63 3.61 24.70 13.32
CA ASN A 63 2.39 24.75 14.11
C ASN A 63 2.40 23.47 14.95
N SER A 64 2.81 23.59 16.22
CA SER A 64 2.67 22.51 17.21
C SER A 64 1.19 22.15 17.36
N ILE A 65 0.72 21.19 16.59
CA ILE A 65 -0.58 20.58 16.80
C ILE A 65 -0.40 19.61 17.96
N GLU A 66 -0.76 20.04 19.16
CA GLU A 66 -0.75 19.19 20.35
C GLU A 66 -1.54 17.90 20.07
N GLY A 67 -0.80 16.79 20.05
CA GLY A 67 -1.33 15.46 19.81
C GLY A 67 -2.31 15.07 20.91
N THR A 68 -3.61 15.24 20.65
CA THR A 68 -4.64 14.69 21.51
C THR A 68 -5.05 13.33 20.99
N GLY A 69 -4.21 12.33 21.26
CA GLY A 69 -4.59 10.92 21.27
C GLY A 69 -5.44 10.61 22.49
N LYS A 70 -6.57 11.30 22.70
CA LYS A 70 -7.48 10.96 23.80
C LYS A 70 -8.43 9.88 23.33
N GLY A 71 -8.02 8.64 23.56
CA GLY A 71 -8.82 7.47 23.25
C GLY A 71 -10.18 7.49 23.94
N ARG A 72 -11.20 7.17 23.12
CA ARG A 72 -12.43 6.43 23.41
C ARG A 72 -13.48 7.09 24.31
N LEU A 73 -14.61 7.45 23.70
CA LEU A 73 -15.97 7.24 24.24
C LEU A 73 -16.96 6.98 23.10
N GLY A 74 -17.55 5.77 23.04
CA GLY A 74 -18.72 5.43 22.21
C GLY A 74 -18.44 4.85 20.83
N GLY A 75 -18.47 3.52 20.70
CA GLY A 75 -18.27 2.77 19.45
C GLY A 75 -19.41 2.84 18.42
N SER A 76 -20.10 3.98 18.31
CA SER A 76 -21.09 4.19 17.26
C SER A 76 -20.41 4.47 15.92
N ILE A 77 -21.03 4.05 14.80
CA ILE A 77 -20.55 4.33 13.44
C ILE A 77 -20.35 5.84 13.23
N GLU A 78 -21.24 6.67 13.79
CA GLU A 78 -21.17 8.12 13.64
C GLU A 78 -19.95 8.73 14.35
N CYS A 79 -19.60 8.22 15.54
CA CYS A 79 -18.41 8.64 16.28
C CYS A 79 -17.14 8.30 15.51
N VAL A 80 -17.07 7.10 14.92
CA VAL A 80 -15.94 6.68 14.08
C VAL A 80 -15.79 7.60 12.86
N LYS A 81 -16.89 7.94 12.18
CA LYS A 81 -16.88 8.87 11.04
C LYS A 81 -16.41 10.27 11.45
N LEU A 82 -16.86 10.77 12.60
CA LEU A 82 -16.43 12.05 13.13
C LEU A 82 -14.92 12.07 13.38
N HIS A 83 -14.38 11.07 14.09
CA HIS A 83 -12.94 11.00 14.37
C HIS A 83 -12.09 10.84 13.10
N ILE A 84 -12.54 10.08 12.11
CA ILE A 84 -11.84 9.98 10.82
C ILE A 84 -11.74 11.35 10.15
N ARG A 85 -12.84 12.11 10.16
CA ARG A 85 -12.89 13.46 9.59
C ARG A 85 -12.02 14.45 10.37
N GLU A 86 -12.06 14.43 11.70
CA GLU A 86 -11.20 15.27 12.54
C GLU A 86 -9.72 14.98 12.30
N ALA A 87 -9.32 13.70 12.34
CA ALA A 87 -7.94 13.29 12.09
C ALA A 87 -7.47 13.69 10.68
N ARG A 88 -8.37 13.62 9.69
CA ARG A 88 -8.09 14.03 8.31
C ARG A 88 -7.90 15.54 8.18
N GLU A 89 -8.75 16.34 8.82
CA GLU A 89 -8.60 17.81 8.81
C GLU A 89 -7.32 18.24 9.55
N LEU A 90 -6.99 17.59 10.66
CA LEU A 90 -5.71 17.81 11.35
C LEU A 90 -4.52 17.50 10.44
N LEU A 91 -4.53 16.35 9.76
CA LEU A 91 -3.48 16.00 8.80
C LEU A 91 -3.39 17.05 7.68
N LYS A 92 -4.52 17.50 7.15
CA LYS A 92 -4.55 18.53 6.09
C LYS A 92 -4.00 19.88 6.57
N LEU A 93 -4.23 20.26 7.82
CA LEU A 93 -3.64 21.46 8.43
C LEU A 93 -2.13 21.31 8.64
N GLU A 94 -1.69 20.12 9.04
CA GLU A 94 -0.27 19.80 9.24
C GLU A 94 0.48 19.88 7.91
N ILE A 95 0.06 19.11 6.90
CA ILE A 95 0.83 18.97 5.65
C ILE A 95 0.42 19.95 4.53
N GLY A 96 -0.64 20.73 4.73
CA GLY A 96 -1.09 21.78 3.81
C GLY A 96 -1.34 21.29 2.38
N ALA A 97 -0.77 22.00 1.40
CA ALA A 97 -0.92 21.67 -0.03
C ALA A 97 -0.39 20.28 -0.39
N THR A 98 0.54 19.72 0.40
CA THR A 98 1.07 18.38 0.20
C THR A 98 -0.03 17.31 0.29
N PHE A 99 -1.09 17.58 1.07
CA PHE A 99 -2.23 16.69 1.21
C PHE A 99 -2.84 16.29 -0.14
N SER A 100 -3.02 17.26 -1.03
CA SER A 100 -3.54 17.02 -2.39
C SER A 100 -2.46 16.49 -3.33
N SER A 101 -1.19 16.86 -3.12
CA SER A 101 -0.08 16.34 -3.94
C SER A 101 0.10 14.82 -3.75
N TRP A 102 -0.08 14.32 -2.52
CA TRP A 102 0.00 12.92 -2.16
C TRP A 102 -1.33 12.17 -2.31
N LYS A 103 -2.35 12.84 -2.86
CA LYS A 103 -3.66 12.24 -3.17
C LYS A 103 -4.43 11.74 -1.96
N PHE A 104 -4.21 12.33 -0.78
CA PHE A 104 -5.04 12.04 0.38
C PHE A 104 -6.48 12.54 0.17
N ASP A 105 -6.69 13.59 -0.62
CA ASP A 105 -8.01 14.05 -1.07
C ASP A 105 -8.76 12.99 -1.89
N GLU A 106 -8.04 12.11 -2.59
CA GLU A 106 -8.58 10.99 -3.36
C GLU A 106 -8.68 9.67 -2.57
N MET A 107 -8.75 9.73 -1.23
CA MET A 107 -8.84 8.55 -0.36
C MET A 107 -10.02 8.55 0.61
N GLY A 108 -10.52 7.35 0.94
CA GLY A 108 -11.50 7.14 2.00
C GLY A 108 -12.95 7.39 1.60
N GLU A 109 -13.81 7.57 2.61
CA GLU A 109 -15.26 7.75 2.43
C GLU A 109 -15.59 9.01 1.61
N GLU A 110 -14.80 10.08 1.76
CA GLU A 110 -14.98 11.32 0.98
C GLU A 110 -14.75 11.11 -0.52
N PHE A 111 -13.73 10.35 -0.92
CA PHE A 111 -13.51 10.02 -2.32
C PHE A 111 -14.60 9.10 -2.89
N SER A 112 -15.12 8.19 -2.06
CA SER A 112 -16.17 7.25 -2.46
C SER A 112 -17.48 7.94 -2.88
N GLN A 113 -17.68 9.22 -2.54
CA GLN A 113 -18.86 9.99 -2.97
C GLN A 113 -18.92 10.17 -4.50
N SER A 114 -17.79 10.07 -5.19
CA SER A 114 -17.74 10.09 -6.67
C SER A 114 -18.25 8.79 -7.32
N TRP A 115 -18.57 7.77 -6.52
CA TRP A 115 -19.13 6.50 -6.93
C TRP A 115 -20.56 6.37 -6.40
N THR A 116 -21.49 5.95 -7.25
CA THR A 116 -22.86 5.68 -6.78
C THR A 116 -22.90 4.41 -5.94
N LEU A 117 -23.90 4.27 -5.07
CA LEU A 117 -24.10 3.06 -4.28
C LEU A 117 -24.24 1.80 -5.15
N GLU A 118 -24.81 1.95 -6.35
CA GLU A 118 -24.93 0.86 -7.32
C GLU A 118 -23.57 0.49 -7.93
N GLU A 119 -22.76 1.49 -8.28
CA GLU A 119 -21.40 1.28 -8.78
C GLU A 119 -20.51 0.58 -7.73
N ASP A 120 -20.59 1.02 -6.46
CA ASP A 120 -19.86 0.42 -5.33
C ASP A 120 -20.22 -1.06 -5.14
N LYS A 121 -21.52 -1.37 -5.01
CA LYS A 121 -22.01 -2.75 -4.86
C LYS A 121 -21.62 -3.65 -6.04
N LYS A 122 -21.69 -3.12 -7.27
CA LYS A 122 -21.31 -3.84 -8.48
C LYS A 122 -19.81 -4.14 -8.49
N PHE A 123 -18.99 -3.17 -8.08
CA PHE A 123 -17.54 -3.34 -7.98
C PHE A 123 -17.19 -4.42 -6.94
N GLU A 124 -17.80 -4.34 -5.74
CA GLU A 124 -17.59 -5.32 -4.67
C GLU A 124 -17.97 -6.75 -5.11
N SER A 125 -19.11 -6.90 -5.79
CA SER A 125 -19.56 -8.19 -6.33
C SER A 125 -18.57 -8.77 -7.33
N MET A 126 -18.04 -7.94 -8.23
CA MET A 126 -17.01 -8.37 -9.17
C MET A 126 -15.71 -8.77 -8.47
N MET A 127 -15.29 -8.04 -7.43
CA MET A 127 -14.07 -8.34 -6.68
C MET A 127 -14.17 -9.68 -5.95
N LYS A 128 -15.34 -10.01 -5.39
CA LYS A 128 -15.62 -11.31 -4.77
C LYS A 128 -15.53 -12.45 -5.79
N LEU A 129 -16.15 -12.29 -6.96
CA LEU A 129 -16.09 -13.28 -8.05
C LEU A 129 -14.69 -13.45 -8.65
N ASN A 130 -13.91 -12.37 -8.68
CA ASN A 130 -12.52 -12.40 -9.13
C ASN A 130 -11.60 -13.07 -8.11
N THR A 131 -11.86 -12.99 -6.81
CA THR A 131 -11.06 -13.71 -5.81
C THR A 131 -11.21 -15.23 -5.96
N SER A 132 -12.39 -15.69 -6.39
CA SER A 132 -12.68 -17.10 -6.63
C SER A 132 -12.17 -17.63 -7.99
N SER A 133 -11.83 -16.76 -8.94
CA SER A 133 -11.38 -17.14 -10.28
C SER A 133 -9.96 -16.64 -10.53
N LYS A 134 -9.04 -17.46 -11.03
CA LYS A 134 -7.66 -17.03 -11.40
C LYS A 134 -7.68 -16.15 -12.67
N THR A 135 -8.47 -15.09 -12.69
CA THR A 135 -8.77 -14.33 -13.90
C THR A 135 -7.66 -13.32 -14.14
N ARG A 136 -6.78 -13.61 -15.12
CA ARG A 136 -5.67 -12.75 -15.58
C ARG A 136 -6.11 -11.37 -16.12
N ASN A 137 -7.41 -11.05 -16.16
CA ASN A 137 -7.97 -9.92 -16.91
C ASN A 137 -9.02 -9.08 -16.15
N PHE A 138 -8.98 -9.04 -14.81
CA PHE A 138 -9.96 -8.31 -14.00
C PHE A 138 -10.22 -6.87 -14.47
N TRP A 139 -9.16 -6.09 -14.67
CA TRP A 139 -9.29 -4.68 -15.06
C TRP A 139 -9.93 -4.48 -16.44
N LYS A 140 -9.67 -5.39 -17.38
CA LYS A 140 -10.29 -5.37 -18.70
C LYS A 140 -11.80 -5.65 -18.61
N LEU A 141 -12.20 -6.58 -17.74
CA LEU A 141 -13.60 -6.85 -17.46
C LEU A 141 -14.26 -5.66 -16.76
N ALA A 142 -13.58 -5.06 -15.77
CA ALA A 142 -14.08 -3.90 -15.06
C ALA A 142 -14.35 -2.70 -15.97
N LEU A 143 -13.44 -2.40 -16.91
CA LEU A 143 -13.65 -1.34 -17.90
C LEU A 143 -14.91 -1.55 -18.74
N LYS A 144 -15.27 -2.80 -19.05
CA LYS A 144 -16.50 -3.13 -19.78
C LYS A 144 -17.76 -2.84 -18.94
N HIS A 145 -17.69 -3.04 -17.63
CA HIS A 145 -18.82 -2.85 -16.72
C HIS A 145 -18.98 -1.41 -16.21
N PHE A 146 -17.91 -0.59 -16.31
CA PHE A 146 -17.86 0.79 -15.88
C PHE A 146 -17.35 1.71 -17.02
N PRO A 147 -18.11 1.87 -18.11
CA PRO A 147 -17.66 2.66 -19.26
C PRO A 147 -17.47 4.16 -18.95
N SER A 148 -18.11 4.66 -17.89
CA SER A 148 -17.97 6.04 -17.40
C SER A 148 -16.72 6.27 -16.55
N LYS A 149 -16.01 5.21 -16.12
CA LYS A 149 -14.85 5.31 -15.23
C LYS A 149 -13.57 4.96 -15.98
N SER A 150 -12.53 5.77 -15.77
CA SER A 150 -11.19 5.45 -16.27
C SER A 150 -10.53 4.33 -15.46
N LEU A 151 -9.53 3.66 -16.04
CA LEU A 151 -8.74 2.67 -15.32
C LEU A 151 -8.12 3.27 -14.04
N LYS A 152 -7.61 4.50 -14.12
CA LYS A 152 -7.08 5.23 -12.96
C LYS A 152 -8.13 5.37 -11.86
N CYS A 153 -9.35 5.76 -12.20
CA CYS A 153 -10.44 5.90 -11.22
C CYS A 153 -10.75 4.57 -10.51
N MET A 154 -10.80 3.46 -11.27
CA MET A 154 -11.06 2.13 -10.69
C MET A 154 -9.91 1.62 -9.82
N VAL A 155 -8.67 1.85 -10.24
CA VAL A 155 -7.47 1.47 -9.47
C VAL A 155 -7.40 2.29 -8.18
N ASN A 156 -7.70 3.59 -8.24
CA ASN A 156 -7.78 4.45 -7.05
C ASN A 156 -8.89 3.95 -6.12
N PHE A 157 -10.09 3.68 -6.62
CA PHE A 157 -11.20 3.14 -5.82
C PHE A 157 -10.83 1.83 -5.11
N TYR A 158 -10.15 0.92 -5.82
CA TYR A 158 -9.71 -0.34 -5.24
C TYR A 158 -8.75 -0.16 -4.05
N HIS A 159 -7.70 0.63 -4.23
CA HIS A 159 -6.68 0.82 -3.19
C HIS A 159 -7.15 1.74 -2.06
N ASN A 160 -7.94 2.76 -2.37
CA ASN A 160 -8.27 3.82 -1.44
C ASN A 160 -9.63 3.67 -0.75
N VAL A 161 -10.50 2.77 -1.24
CA VAL A 161 -11.83 2.51 -0.67
C VAL A 161 -12.01 1.03 -0.36
N TYR A 162 -11.91 0.17 -1.38
CA TYR A 162 -12.22 -1.26 -1.24
C TYR A 162 -11.28 -1.99 -0.27
N ILE A 163 -9.96 -1.85 -0.44
CA ILE A 163 -8.98 -2.51 0.43
C ILE A 163 -9.08 -2.04 1.89
N PRO A 164 -9.10 -0.72 2.19
CA PRO A 164 -9.30 -0.23 3.55
C PRO A 164 -10.60 -0.73 4.18
N ARG A 165 -11.71 -0.77 3.43
CA ARG A 165 -12.99 -1.31 3.91
C ARG A 165 -12.87 -2.80 4.25
N CYS A 166 -12.26 -3.60 3.37
CA CYS A 166 -12.02 -5.03 3.61
C CYS A 166 -11.16 -5.26 4.85
N LEU A 167 -10.10 -4.47 5.04
CA LEU A 167 -9.22 -4.55 6.21
C LEU A 167 -9.99 -4.18 7.48
N SER A 168 -10.74 -3.07 7.47
CA SER A 168 -11.55 -2.64 8.60
C SER A 168 -12.54 -3.72 9.04
N MET A 169 -13.22 -4.37 8.10
CA MET A 169 -14.14 -5.47 8.39
C MET A 169 -13.43 -6.66 9.04
N LYS A 170 -12.27 -7.07 8.52
CA LYS A 170 -11.47 -8.16 9.10
C LYS A 170 -10.99 -7.83 10.51
N THR A 171 -10.47 -6.62 10.73
CA THR A 171 -9.96 -6.19 12.04
C THR A 171 -11.09 -6.09 13.06
N ARG A 172 -12.27 -5.57 12.68
CA ARG A 172 -13.44 -5.54 13.56
C ARG A 172 -13.94 -6.93 13.91
N SER A 173 -14.01 -7.84 12.94
CA SER A 173 -14.41 -9.23 13.17
C SER A 173 -13.44 -9.96 14.10
N LEU A 174 -12.13 -9.74 13.97
CA LEU A 174 -11.13 -10.30 14.89
C LEU A 174 -11.30 -9.79 16.33
N LEU A 175 -11.63 -8.50 16.49
CA LEU A 175 -11.87 -7.86 17.78
C LEU A 175 -13.20 -8.26 18.44
N GLU A 176 -14.15 -8.83 17.71
CA GLU A 176 -15.40 -9.37 18.29
C GLU A 176 -15.20 -10.77 18.88
N VAL A 177 -14.27 -11.57 18.32
CA VAL A 177 -13.95 -12.91 18.85
C VAL A 177 -13.20 -12.86 20.18
N ASP A 178 -12.46 -11.77 20.45
CA ASP A 178 -11.66 -11.58 21.67
C ASP A 178 -12.44 -10.91 22.82
N ARG A 179 -13.77 -10.73 22.69
CA ARG A 179 -14.61 -10.06 23.70
C ARG A 179 -15.44 -10.99 24.59
N ASP A 180 -15.43 -12.30 24.35
CA ASP A 180 -16.16 -13.29 25.17
C ASP A 180 -15.19 -14.16 25.98
N ASN A 181 -14.52 -13.57 26.99
CA ASN A 181 -14.18 -14.29 28.21
C ASN A 181 -13.73 -13.28 29.27
N ASP A 182 -14.62 -12.98 30.22
CA ASP A 182 -14.32 -12.54 31.59
C ASP A 182 -15.68 -12.25 32.26
N HIS A 183 -16.45 -13.32 32.49
CA HIS A 183 -17.60 -13.28 33.40
C HIS A 183 -17.22 -14.09 34.65
N ASP A 184 -16.44 -13.48 35.53
CA ASP A 184 -16.27 -13.98 36.89
C ASP A 184 -17.40 -13.42 37.77
N ASP A 185 -18.44 -14.24 37.89
CA ASP A 185 -19.47 -14.17 38.92
C ASP A 185 -18.84 -14.30 40.32
N ASN A 186 -18.79 -13.21 41.10
CA ASN A 186 -18.92 -13.33 42.55
C ASN A 186 -19.44 -12.06 43.21
N PHE A 187 -20.76 -11.87 43.16
CA PHE A 187 -21.48 -11.11 44.19
C PHE A 187 -22.28 -12.06 45.06
N SER A 188 -21.83 -12.26 46.29
CA SER A 188 -22.70 -12.57 47.42
C SER A 188 -22.20 -11.84 48.67
N LYS A 189 -22.93 -10.77 48.99
CA LYS A 189 -22.92 -10.04 50.27
C LYS A 189 -23.49 -10.93 51.39
N ASN A 190 -22.99 -10.75 52.61
CA ASN A 190 -23.75 -10.35 53.82
C ASN A 190 -22.82 -10.49 55.05
N ILE A 191 -22.47 -9.41 55.76
CA ILE A 191 -23.17 -8.92 56.97
C ILE A 191 -23.51 -10.06 57.94
N HIS A 192 -22.64 -10.36 58.91
CA HIS A 192 -22.72 -9.83 60.28
C HIS A 192 -21.39 -10.01 61.02
#